data_AF-A0A7N8Y1V9-F1
#
_entry.id   AF-A0A7N8Y1V9-F1
#
_cell.length_a   1.000
_cell.length_b   1.000
_cell.length_c   1.000
_cell.angle_alpha   90.00
_cell.angle_beta   90.00
_cell.angle_gamma   90.00
#
_symmetry.space_group_name_H-M   'P 1'
#
loop_
_entity.id
_entity.type
_entity.pdbx_description
1 polymer ?
#
loop_
_entity_poly.entity_id
_entity_poly.type
_entity_poly.pdbx_seq_one_letter_code
_entity_poly.pdbx_strand_id
1 'polypeptide(L)'
;MFESFNVPGLYIAVQAVLALAASWTSRQVGERTLTGTVIDSGDGVTHVIPVAEGYVIGSCIKHIPIAGRDITYFIQQLLREREVGIPPEQSLETAKAVKERFSYVCPDLVKEFSKYDTDGSKWIKQYTGVNAISKKEFTIDVGYERFLGPEIFFHPEFANPDFTQPISEVVDEVIQNCPIDVRRPLYKVQKQVPFSPISS
;
A
#
# COMPACT_ATOMS: atom_id res chain seq x y z
N MET A 1 -15.56 -28.19 3.33
CA MET A 1 -16.34 -27.50 4.37
C MET A 1 -17.41 -28.41 4.95
N PHE A 2 -18.43 -28.79 4.19
CA PHE A 2 -19.49 -29.66 4.72
C PHE A 2 -19.06 -31.11 4.94
N GLU A 3 -18.49 -31.78 3.94
CA GLU A 3 -18.15 -33.21 4.04
C GLU A 3 -17.08 -33.55 5.08
N SER A 4 -16.01 -32.74 5.13
CA SER A 4 -14.86 -33.03 6.02
C SER A 4 -14.95 -32.38 7.39
N PHE A 5 -15.59 -31.20 7.48
CA PHE A 5 -15.64 -30.41 8.72
C PHE A 5 -17.04 -30.32 9.32
N ASN A 6 -18.05 -30.95 8.68
CA ASN A 6 -19.42 -31.06 9.16
C ASN A 6 -20.02 -29.72 9.66
N VAL A 7 -19.69 -28.62 8.99
CA VAL A 7 -20.19 -27.29 9.38
C VAL A 7 -21.71 -27.19 9.16
N PRO A 8 -22.47 -26.55 10.05
CA PRO A 8 -23.94 -26.46 9.95
C PRO A 8 -24.42 -25.45 8.89
N GLY A 9 -23.55 -24.57 8.41
CA GLY A 9 -23.84 -23.57 7.38
C GLY A 9 -22.55 -22.95 6.84
N LEU A 10 -22.60 -22.47 5.60
CA LEU A 10 -21.47 -21.85 4.91
C LEU A 10 -21.93 -20.61 4.15
N TYR A 11 -21.22 -19.50 4.34
CA TYR A 11 -21.38 -18.30 3.54
C TYR A 11 -20.02 -17.88 2.98
N ILE A 12 -19.96 -17.69 1.66
CA ILE A 12 -18.74 -17.24 0.96
C ILE A 12 -18.99 -15.80 0.52
N ALA A 13 -18.32 -14.87 1.17
CA ALA A 13 -18.45 -13.44 0.92
C ALA A 13 -17.42 -12.95 -0.09
N VAL A 14 -17.76 -11.89 -0.83
CA VAL A 14 -16.83 -11.20 -1.71
C VAL A 14 -16.03 -10.16 -0.90
N GLN A 15 -14.71 -10.23 -0.96
CA GLN A 15 -13.80 -9.40 -0.15
C GLN A 15 -14.05 -7.90 -0.33
N ALA A 16 -14.24 -7.43 -1.56
CA ALA A 16 -14.52 -6.01 -1.84
C ALA A 16 -15.80 -5.51 -1.15
N VAL A 17 -16.86 -6.32 -1.12
CA VAL A 17 -18.12 -5.96 -0.44
C VAL A 17 -17.91 -5.90 1.07
N LEU A 18 -17.15 -6.84 1.64
CA LEU A 18 -16.77 -6.80 3.05
C LEU A 18 -15.92 -5.57 3.40
N ALA A 19 -15.00 -5.16 2.51
CA ALA A 19 -14.19 -3.97 2.70
C ALA A 19 -15.04 -2.69 2.74
N LEU A 20 -16.05 -2.58 1.86
CA LEU A 20 -17.01 -1.48 1.90
C LEU A 20 -17.84 -1.50 3.19
N ALA A 21 -18.31 -2.68 3.63
CA ALA A 21 -19.03 -2.79 4.90
C ALA A 21 -18.16 -2.40 6.10
N ALA A 22 -16.87 -2.78 6.11
CA ALA A 22 -15.91 -2.39 7.14
C ALA A 22 -15.72 -0.86 7.20
N SER A 23 -15.76 -0.19 6.04
CA SER A 23 -15.64 1.27 5.96
C SER A 23 -16.74 2.03 6.71
N TRP A 24 -17.91 1.41 6.94
CA TRP A 24 -19.03 2.02 7.69
C TRP A 24 -18.70 2.37 9.14
N THR A 25 -17.61 1.82 9.67
CA THR A 25 -17.10 2.18 11.00
C THR A 25 -16.40 3.53 11.03
N SER A 26 -16.01 4.07 9.86
CA SER A 26 -15.37 5.37 9.76
C SER A 26 -16.36 6.49 10.09
N ARG A 27 -15.91 7.46 10.90
CA ARG A 27 -16.70 8.66 11.28
C ARG A 27 -17.09 9.55 10.09
N GLN A 28 -16.51 9.29 8.93
CA GLN A 28 -16.68 10.06 7.69
C GLN A 28 -17.86 9.56 6.85
N VAL A 29 -18.40 8.38 7.20
CA VAL A 29 -19.53 7.76 6.53
C VAL A 29 -20.83 8.31 7.13
N GLY A 30 -21.38 9.35 6.50
CA GLY A 30 -22.75 9.80 6.82
C GLY A 30 -23.83 8.83 6.32
N GLU A 31 -23.51 8.03 5.30
CA GLU A 31 -24.42 7.10 4.63
C GLU A 31 -23.74 5.75 4.42
N ARG A 32 -24.32 4.69 5.01
CA ARG A 32 -23.85 3.32 4.83
C ARG A 32 -24.26 2.84 3.44
N THR A 33 -23.27 2.70 2.56
CA THR A 33 -23.49 2.27 1.18
C THR A 33 -22.58 1.10 0.83
N LEU A 34 -23.06 0.22 -0.05
CA LEU A 34 -22.26 -0.81 -0.72
C LEU A 34 -21.92 -0.42 -2.17
N THR A 35 -21.96 0.87 -2.46
CA THR A 35 -21.50 1.45 -3.72
C THR A 35 -20.21 2.23 -3.48
N GLY A 36 -19.14 1.84 -4.15
CA GLY A 36 -17.83 2.48 -4.04
C GLY A 36 -16.74 1.72 -4.79
N THR A 37 -15.59 2.38 -4.97
CA THR A 37 -14.39 1.75 -5.55
C THR A 37 -13.49 1.27 -4.43
N VAL A 38 -13.19 -0.03 -4.41
CA VAL A 38 -12.29 -0.66 -3.44
C VAL A 38 -10.92 -0.82 -4.06
N ILE A 39 -9.90 -0.35 -3.34
CA ILE A 39 -8.50 -0.62 -3.66
C ILE A 39 -8.02 -1.69 -2.68
N ASP A 40 -7.86 -2.92 -3.16
CA ASP A 40 -7.38 -4.04 -2.36
C ASP A 40 -5.92 -4.32 -2.69
N SER A 41 -5.01 -3.85 -1.83
CA SER A 41 -3.56 -3.97 -1.99
C SER A 41 -3.00 -4.96 -0.96
N GLY A 42 -2.66 -6.16 -1.42
CA GLY A 42 -2.06 -7.20 -0.60
C GLY A 42 -0.53 -7.28 -0.75
N ASP A 43 0.04 -8.45 -0.45
CA ASP A 43 1.47 -8.73 -0.66
C ASP A 43 1.81 -8.98 -2.14
N GLY A 44 0.90 -9.59 -2.91
CA GLY A 44 1.20 -10.06 -4.27
C GLY A 44 0.63 -9.23 -5.42
N VAL A 45 -0.50 -8.56 -5.23
CA VAL A 45 -1.17 -7.79 -6.29
C VAL A 45 -2.05 -6.71 -5.65
N THR A 46 -2.27 -5.63 -6.39
CA THR A 46 -3.25 -4.60 -6.04
C THR A 46 -4.40 -4.61 -7.04
N HIS A 47 -5.64 -4.65 -6.56
CA HIS A 47 -6.84 -4.62 -7.38
C HIS A 47 -7.61 -3.32 -7.18
N VAL A 48 -8.18 -2.81 -8.27
CA VAL A 48 -9.16 -1.71 -8.24
C VAL A 48 -10.51 -2.29 -8.65
N ILE A 49 -11.44 -2.32 -7.70
CA ILE A 49 -12.69 -3.08 -7.80
C ILE A 49 -13.88 -2.13 -7.61
N PRO A 50 -14.62 -1.80 -8.68
CA PRO A 50 -15.85 -1.02 -8.57
C PRO A 50 -17.01 -1.92 -8.10
N VAL A 51 -17.74 -1.45 -7.08
CA VAL A 51 -18.91 -2.12 -6.53
C VAL A 51 -20.10 -1.15 -6.60
N ALA A 52 -21.24 -1.63 -7.07
CA ALA A 52 -22.51 -0.90 -7.07
C ALA A 52 -23.58 -1.74 -6.36
N GLU A 53 -24.20 -1.18 -5.33
CA GLU A 53 -25.29 -1.82 -4.57
C GLU A 53 -24.92 -3.22 -4.04
N GLY A 54 -23.65 -3.43 -3.68
CA GLY A 54 -23.15 -4.72 -3.19
C GLY A 54 -22.77 -5.72 -4.29
N TYR A 55 -22.91 -5.35 -5.57
CA TYR A 55 -22.49 -6.16 -6.71
C TYR A 55 -21.21 -5.62 -7.34
N VAL A 56 -20.24 -6.49 -7.58
CA VAL A 56 -18.99 -6.13 -8.24
C VAL A 56 -19.23 -5.97 -9.73
N ILE A 57 -18.78 -4.85 -10.32
CA ILE A 57 -18.80 -4.63 -11.76
C ILE A 57 -17.56 -5.28 -12.37
N GLY A 58 -17.61 -6.62 -12.49
CA GLY A 58 -16.47 -7.46 -12.85
C GLY A 58 -15.78 -7.10 -14.17
N SER A 59 -16.53 -6.60 -15.15
CA SER A 59 -15.98 -6.18 -16.46
C SER A 59 -15.06 -4.96 -16.39
N CYS A 60 -15.10 -4.19 -15.29
CA CYS A 60 -14.33 -2.96 -15.13
C CYS A 60 -13.14 -3.12 -14.17
N ILE A 61 -12.92 -4.30 -13.60
CA ILE A 61 -11.81 -4.53 -12.65
C ILE A 61 -10.46 -4.35 -13.36
N LYS A 62 -9.53 -3.67 -12.69
CA LYS A 62 -8.13 -3.58 -13.11
C LYS A 62 -7.21 -4.09 -12.01
N HIS A 63 -6.06 -4.62 -12.43
CA HIS A 63 -4.99 -5.06 -11.56
C HIS A 63 -3.75 -4.21 -11.80
N ILE A 64 -3.01 -3.94 -10.73
CA ILE A 64 -1.76 -3.21 -10.74
C ILE A 64 -0.67 -4.20 -10.31
N PRO A 65 0.39 -4.41 -11.11
CA PRO A 65 1.50 -5.31 -10.80
C PRO A 65 2.49 -4.66 -9.82
N ILE A 66 1.95 -4.04 -8.77
CA ILE A 66 2.67 -3.40 -7.67
C ILE A 66 1.90 -3.73 -6.40
N ALA A 67 2.59 -4.30 -5.42
CA ALA A 67 2.03 -4.71 -4.15
C ALA A 67 3.07 -4.60 -3.01
N GLY A 68 2.70 -5.10 -1.83
CA GLY A 68 3.56 -5.06 -0.65
C GLY A 68 4.92 -5.72 -0.84
N ARG A 69 5.01 -6.76 -1.68
CA ARG A 69 6.27 -7.44 -2.01
C ARG A 69 7.18 -6.58 -2.87
N ASP A 70 6.64 -5.94 -3.90
CA ASP A 70 7.41 -5.09 -4.81
C ASP A 70 7.99 -3.89 -4.07
N ILE A 71 7.22 -3.27 -3.16
CA ILE A 71 7.74 -2.23 -2.27
C ILE A 71 8.88 -2.76 -1.40
N THR A 72 8.74 -3.97 -0.87
CA THR A 72 9.77 -4.57 -0.02
C THR A 72 11.06 -4.83 -0.80
N TYR A 73 10.96 -5.34 -2.03
CA TYR A 73 12.12 -5.56 -2.90
C TYR A 73 12.76 -4.26 -3.36
N PHE A 74 11.97 -3.23 -3.66
CA PHE A 74 12.50 -1.92 -4.01
C PHE A 74 13.27 -1.28 -2.85
N ILE A 75 12.70 -1.31 -1.63
CA ILE A 75 13.40 -0.86 -0.41
C ILE A 75 14.67 -1.69 -0.18
N GLN A 76 14.61 -3.01 -0.39
CA GLN A 76 15.78 -3.88 -0.25
C GLN A 76 16.90 -3.49 -1.21
N GLN A 77 16.58 -3.14 -2.45
CA GLN A 77 17.55 -2.67 -3.43
C GLN A 77 18.22 -1.37 -2.97
N LEU A 78 17.43 -0.37 -2.56
CA LEU A 78 17.94 0.91 -2.07
C LEU A 78 18.87 0.74 -0.85
N LEU A 79 18.50 -0.14 0.08
CA LEU A 79 19.33 -0.44 1.25
C LEU A 79 20.64 -1.12 0.86
N ARG A 80 20.65 -2.00 -0.14
CA ARG A 80 21.89 -2.66 -0.62
C ARG A 80 22.85 -1.70 -1.32
N GLU A 81 22.32 -0.69 -1.98
CA GLU A 81 23.13 0.32 -2.69
C GLU A 81 23.81 1.30 -1.72
N ARG A 82 23.19 1.57 -0.56
CA ARG A 82 23.68 2.59 0.40
C ARG A 82 24.30 2.00 1.68
N GLU A 83 23.67 1.01 2.29
CA GLU A 83 24.02 0.55 3.63
C GLU A 83 24.95 -0.67 3.60
N VAL A 84 25.84 -0.74 4.60
CA VAL A 84 26.73 -1.88 4.81
C VAL A 84 26.39 -2.57 6.13
N GLY A 85 26.76 -3.85 6.25
CA GLY A 85 26.58 -4.60 7.51
C GLY A 85 25.22 -5.28 7.70
N ILE A 86 24.28 -5.11 6.76
CA ILE A 86 23.06 -5.93 6.72
C ILE A 86 23.44 -7.37 6.34
N PRO A 87 23.12 -8.38 7.17
CA PRO A 87 23.39 -9.77 6.81
C PRO A 87 22.57 -10.16 5.56
N PRO A 88 23.17 -10.77 4.53
CA PRO A 88 22.47 -11.10 3.28
C PRO A 88 21.20 -11.94 3.51
N GLU A 89 21.24 -12.85 4.46
CA GLU A 89 20.14 -13.72 4.86
C GLU A 89 19.00 -12.99 5.57
N GLN A 90 19.26 -11.81 6.15
CA GLN A 90 18.26 -10.95 6.82
C GLN A 90 17.93 -9.70 6.01
N SER A 91 18.41 -9.60 4.77
CA SER A 91 18.22 -8.43 3.92
C SER A 91 16.73 -8.16 3.64
N LEU A 92 15.93 -9.22 3.40
CA LEU A 92 14.50 -9.08 3.13
C LEU A 92 13.70 -8.74 4.41
N GLU A 93 14.07 -9.35 5.54
CA GLU A 93 13.46 -9.07 6.85
C GLU A 93 13.67 -7.61 7.24
N THR A 94 14.89 -7.11 7.05
CA THR A 94 15.25 -5.71 7.31
C THR A 94 14.44 -4.76 6.44
N ALA A 95 14.37 -5.01 5.13
CA ALA A 95 13.58 -4.19 4.21
C ALA A 95 12.09 -4.18 4.56
N LYS A 96 11.53 -5.33 4.95
CA LYS A 96 10.13 -5.43 5.40
C LYS A 96 9.89 -4.64 6.69
N ALA A 97 10.81 -4.74 7.66
CA ALA A 97 10.72 -3.97 8.89
C ALA A 97 10.84 -2.46 8.62
N VAL A 98 11.71 -2.05 7.70
CA VAL A 98 11.83 -0.66 7.25
C VAL A 98 10.52 -0.17 6.64
N LYS A 99 9.94 -0.93 5.72
CA LYS A 99 8.65 -0.66 5.09
C LYS A 99 7.54 -0.44 6.11
N GLU A 100 7.38 -1.38 7.03
CA GLU A 100 6.22 -1.40 7.94
C GLU A 100 6.33 -0.36 9.07
N ARG A 101 7.55 0.05 9.43
CA ARG A 101 7.77 0.94 10.59
C ARG A 101 8.11 2.38 10.21
N PHE A 102 8.75 2.62 9.07
CA PHE A 102 9.34 3.91 8.75
C PHE A 102 8.84 4.54 7.45
N SER A 103 8.23 3.77 6.57
CA SER A 103 7.76 4.27 5.27
C SER A 103 6.46 5.05 5.35
N TYR A 104 6.30 6.00 4.44
CA TYR A 104 5.14 6.87 4.31
C TYR A 104 5.04 7.43 2.88
N VAL A 105 3.86 7.87 2.45
CA VAL A 105 3.67 8.55 1.16
C VAL A 105 3.96 10.05 1.34
N CYS A 106 4.76 10.63 0.46
CA CYS A 106 5.05 12.06 0.47
C CYS A 106 4.18 12.81 -0.56
N PRO A 107 3.88 14.11 -0.35
CA PRO A 107 3.10 14.88 -1.32
C PRO A 107 3.88 15.32 -2.57
N ASP A 108 5.21 15.44 -2.47
CA ASP A 108 6.08 16.02 -3.50
C ASP A 108 7.51 15.51 -3.28
N LEU A 109 8.01 14.69 -4.21
CA LEU A 109 9.30 14.03 -4.09
C LEU A 109 10.48 15.01 -3.99
N VAL A 110 10.51 16.05 -4.82
CA VAL A 110 11.63 16.99 -4.89
C VAL A 110 11.75 17.77 -3.57
N LYS A 111 10.61 18.18 -2.99
CA LYS A 111 10.59 18.81 -1.67
C LYS A 111 10.99 17.82 -0.58
N GLU A 112 10.59 16.56 -0.67
CA GLU A 112 10.96 15.55 0.33
C GLU A 112 12.48 15.27 0.31
N PHE A 113 13.09 15.12 -0.87
CA PHE A 113 14.55 15.05 -1.00
C PHE A 113 15.24 16.27 -0.37
N SER A 114 14.77 17.48 -0.71
CA SER A 114 15.34 18.72 -0.18
C SER A 114 15.31 18.79 1.35
N LYS A 115 14.25 18.25 1.99
CA LYS A 115 14.17 18.20 3.47
C LYS A 115 15.23 17.31 4.08
N TYR A 116 15.48 16.14 3.48
CA TYR A 116 16.48 15.20 3.97
C TYR A 116 17.92 15.71 3.73
N ASP A 117 18.17 16.36 2.59
CA ASP A 117 19.47 16.96 2.29
C ASP A 117 19.76 18.16 3.22
N THR A 118 18.74 18.95 3.56
CA THR A 118 18.89 20.14 4.42
C THR A 118 18.97 19.79 5.90
N ASP A 119 18.16 18.83 6.37
CA ASP A 119 18.01 18.50 7.79
C ASP A 119 18.09 16.98 8.03
N GLY A 120 19.12 16.35 7.47
CA GLY A 120 19.31 14.89 7.53
C GLY A 120 19.30 14.35 8.97
N SER A 121 19.82 15.11 9.94
CA SER A 121 19.84 14.71 11.36
C SER A 121 18.45 14.45 11.96
N LYS A 122 17.43 15.13 11.45
CA LYS A 122 16.05 15.00 11.92
C LYS A 122 15.28 13.91 11.16
N TRP A 123 15.55 13.78 9.87
CA TRP A 123 14.77 12.94 8.95
C TRP A 123 15.33 11.54 8.77
N ILE A 124 16.65 11.36 8.83
CA ILE A 124 17.28 10.05 8.82
C ILE A 124 16.98 9.36 10.16
N LYS A 125 16.46 8.14 10.09
CA LYS A 125 16.18 7.30 11.26
C LYS A 125 17.19 6.18 11.31
N GLN A 126 17.25 5.46 12.43
CA GLN A 126 18.09 4.28 12.56
C GLN A 126 17.24 3.05 12.82
N TYR A 127 17.64 1.95 12.19
CA TYR A 127 17.11 0.62 12.45
C TYR A 127 18.22 -0.27 12.99
N THR A 128 17.97 -0.89 14.13
CA THR A 128 18.89 -1.87 14.73
C THR A 128 18.24 -3.25 14.67
N GLY A 129 18.95 -4.20 14.07
CA GLY A 129 18.61 -5.61 14.03
C GLY A 129 19.65 -6.45 14.76
N VAL A 130 19.31 -7.69 15.07
CA VAL A 130 20.26 -8.66 15.64
C VAL A 130 20.62 -9.67 14.56
N ASN A 131 21.90 -9.85 14.30
CA ASN A 131 22.40 -10.85 13.37
C ASN A 131 22.05 -12.26 13.87
N ALA A 132 21.33 -13.02 13.05
CA ALA A 132 20.79 -14.33 13.43
C ALA A 132 21.88 -15.34 13.81
N ILE A 133 23.05 -15.25 13.17
CA ILE A 133 24.18 -16.16 13.32
C ILE A 133 25.10 -15.70 14.46
N SER A 134 25.62 -14.48 14.38
CA SER A 134 26.63 -13.98 15.34
C SER A 134 26.03 -13.45 16.65
N LYS A 135 24.70 -13.26 16.70
CA LYS A 135 23.96 -12.66 17.82
C LYS A 135 24.40 -11.23 18.19
N LYS A 136 25.19 -10.59 17.33
CA LYS A 136 25.57 -9.18 17.49
C LYS A 136 24.55 -8.28 16.82
N GLU A 137 24.39 -7.08 17.36
CA GLU A 137 23.57 -6.04 16.74
C GLU A 137 24.24 -5.48 15.48
N PHE A 138 23.42 -5.16 14.49
CA PHE A 138 23.80 -4.32 13.35
C PHE A 138 22.83 -3.14 13.31
N THR A 139 23.34 -1.96 12.96
CA THR A 139 22.53 -0.74 12.84
C THR A 139 22.74 -0.15 11.46
N ILE A 140 21.65 0.32 10.86
CA ILE A 140 21.66 0.98 9.56
C ILE A 140 20.90 2.30 9.64
N ASP A 141 21.26 3.21 8.75
CA ASP A 141 20.52 4.44 8.55
C ASP A 141 19.34 4.18 7.60
N VAL A 142 18.21 4.82 7.89
CA VAL A 142 16.94 4.70 7.18
C VAL A 142 16.53 6.06 6.64
N GLY A 143 16.60 6.22 5.31
CA GLY A 143 16.62 7.50 4.60
C GLY A 143 15.51 7.64 3.57
N TYR A 144 15.90 7.76 2.29
CA TYR A 144 15.00 8.04 1.16
C TYR A 144 13.98 6.93 0.87
N GLU A 145 14.34 5.67 1.12
CA GLU A 145 13.47 4.50 1.00
C GLU A 145 12.18 4.60 1.83
N ARG A 146 12.15 5.50 2.83
CA ARG A 146 10.95 5.80 3.60
C ARG A 146 9.83 6.34 2.71
N PHE A 147 10.12 7.27 1.81
CA PHE A 147 9.12 7.80 0.88
C PHE A 147 9.20 7.18 -0.51
N LEU A 148 10.38 6.77 -0.96
CA LEU A 148 10.55 6.12 -2.27
C LEU A 148 9.88 4.75 -2.34
N GLY A 149 9.87 3.98 -1.23
CA GLY A 149 9.22 2.67 -1.19
C GLY A 149 7.76 2.73 -1.63
N PRO A 150 6.90 3.49 -0.94
CA PRO A 150 5.49 3.65 -1.32
C PRO A 150 5.27 4.44 -2.63
N GLU A 151 6.24 5.24 -3.07
CA GLU A 151 6.12 6.07 -4.27
C GLU A 151 5.88 5.26 -5.55
N ILE A 152 6.32 4.00 -5.59
CA ILE A 152 6.14 3.13 -6.77
C ILE A 152 4.67 2.84 -7.10
N PHE A 153 3.71 3.19 -6.23
CA PHE A 153 2.29 3.19 -6.61
C PHE A 153 1.91 4.36 -7.53
N PHE A 154 2.61 5.48 -7.41
CA PHE A 154 2.35 6.72 -8.16
C PHE A 154 3.32 6.90 -9.32
N HIS A 155 4.53 6.31 -9.22
CA HIS A 155 5.53 6.24 -10.28
C HIS A 155 6.03 4.78 -10.42
N PRO A 156 5.22 3.86 -10.95
CA PRO A 156 5.57 2.44 -11.04
C PRO A 156 6.83 2.14 -11.85
N GLU A 157 7.18 3.03 -12.78
CA GLU A 157 8.38 2.95 -13.61
C GLU A 157 9.69 2.87 -12.81
N PHE A 158 9.68 3.24 -11.52
CA PHE A 158 10.84 3.12 -10.64
C PHE A 158 11.21 1.66 -10.30
N ALA A 159 10.22 0.75 -10.31
CA ALA A 159 10.42 -0.64 -9.90
C ALA A 159 9.93 -1.66 -10.94
N ASN A 160 9.08 -1.25 -11.88
CA ASN A 160 8.51 -2.13 -12.89
C ASN A 160 8.70 -1.54 -14.30
N PRO A 161 9.53 -2.13 -15.18
CA PRO A 161 9.76 -1.60 -16.52
C PRO A 161 8.58 -1.81 -17.48
N ASP A 162 7.69 -2.75 -17.18
CA ASP A 162 6.58 -3.14 -18.05
C ASP A 162 5.26 -2.42 -17.68
N PHE A 163 5.24 -1.67 -16.58
CA PHE A 163 4.05 -0.99 -16.08
C PHE A 163 4.41 0.41 -15.58
N THR A 164 3.77 1.43 -16.14
CA THR A 164 4.08 2.85 -15.88
C THR A 164 2.86 3.66 -15.45
N GLN A 165 1.68 3.05 -15.36
CA GLN A 165 0.43 3.78 -15.10
C GLN A 165 0.25 4.04 -13.59
N PRO A 166 0.20 5.29 -13.12
CA PRO A 166 -0.03 5.61 -11.71
C PRO A 166 -1.36 5.05 -11.19
N ILE A 167 -1.42 4.68 -9.91
CA ILE A 167 -2.65 4.16 -9.28
C ILE A 167 -3.84 5.13 -9.42
N SER A 168 -3.59 6.44 -9.40
CA SER A 168 -4.62 7.45 -9.61
C SER A 168 -5.28 7.36 -10.98
N GLU A 169 -4.49 7.09 -12.03
CA GLU A 169 -4.99 6.93 -13.39
C GLU A 169 -5.73 5.61 -13.55
N VAL A 170 -5.23 4.52 -12.94
CA VAL A 170 -5.93 3.23 -12.96
C VAL A 170 -7.30 3.36 -12.30
N VAL A 171 -7.39 4.05 -11.17
CA VAL A 171 -8.67 4.30 -10.48
C VAL A 171 -9.63 5.12 -11.34
N ASP A 172 -9.14 6.18 -11.98
CA ASP A 172 -9.95 6.99 -12.88
C ASP A 172 -10.46 6.17 -14.08
N GLU A 173 -9.58 5.41 -14.73
CA GLU A 173 -9.92 4.55 -15.86
C GLU A 173 -11.00 3.52 -15.49
N VAL A 174 -10.86 2.87 -14.34
CA VAL A 174 -11.86 1.90 -13.83
C VAL A 174 -13.24 2.56 -13.69
N ILE A 175 -13.29 3.75 -13.08
CA ILE A 175 -14.55 4.44 -12.85
C ILE A 175 -15.13 4.96 -14.17
N GLN A 176 -14.30 5.45 -15.09
CA GLN A 176 -14.74 5.88 -16.43
C GLN A 176 -15.25 4.72 -17.29
N ASN A 177 -14.78 3.49 -17.07
CA ASN A 177 -15.30 2.31 -17.75
C ASN A 177 -16.64 1.81 -17.19
N CYS A 178 -17.03 2.25 -15.98
CA CYS A 178 -18.31 1.90 -15.38
C CYS A 178 -19.50 2.65 -16.04
N PRO A 179 -20.75 2.16 -15.86
CA PRO A 179 -21.96 2.87 -16.29
C PRO A 179 -22.03 4.31 -15.76
N ILE A 180 -22.53 5.24 -16.56
CA ILE A 180 -22.47 6.69 -16.30
C ILE A 180 -23.18 7.09 -14.99
N ASP A 181 -24.30 6.45 -14.71
CA ASP A 181 -25.16 6.65 -13.53
C ASP A 181 -24.45 6.29 -12.21
N VAL A 182 -23.52 5.33 -12.23
CA VAL A 182 -22.78 4.91 -11.02
C VAL A 182 -21.44 5.61 -10.81
N ARG A 183 -20.90 6.33 -11.81
CA ARG A 183 -19.55 6.95 -11.72
C ARG A 183 -19.41 7.94 -10.57
N ARG A 184 -20.40 8.85 -10.43
CA ARG A 184 -20.36 9.87 -9.37
C ARG A 184 -20.34 9.25 -7.97
N PRO A 185 -21.20 8.27 -7.64
CA PRO A 185 -21.07 7.47 -6.42
C PRO A 185 -19.69 6.81 -6.25
N LEU A 186 -19.12 6.22 -7.32
CA LEU A 186 -17.83 5.54 -7.27
C LEU A 186 -16.64 6.49 -7.01
N TYR A 187 -16.69 7.74 -7.48
CA TYR A 187 -15.69 8.77 -7.17
C TYR A 187 -15.80 9.34 -5.76
N LYS A 188 -16.96 9.20 -5.11
CA LYS A 188 -17.25 9.91 -3.86
C LYS A 188 -16.46 9.30 -2.72
N VAL A 189 -15.28 9.86 -2.46
CA VAL A 189 -14.52 9.57 -1.24
C VAL A 189 -15.28 10.16 -0.06
N GLN A 190 -15.72 9.32 0.87
CA GLN A 190 -16.19 9.78 2.17
C GLN A 190 -14.96 10.33 2.92
N LYS A 191 -14.75 11.65 2.79
CA LYS A 191 -13.58 12.46 3.18
C LYS A 191 -12.69 11.84 4.26
N GLN A 192 -11.50 11.35 3.92
CA GLN A 192 -10.43 11.13 4.90
C GLN A 192 -10.04 12.46 5.56
N VAL A 193 -10.28 12.57 6.86
CA VAL A 193 -9.65 13.60 7.72
C VAL A 193 -8.14 13.37 7.62
N PRO A 194 -7.32 14.41 7.41
CA PRO A 194 -5.87 14.25 7.31
C PRO A 194 -5.34 13.46 8.50
N PHE A 195 -4.51 12.46 8.24
CA PHE A 195 -3.73 11.77 9.26
C PHE A 195 -3.05 12.84 10.11
N SER A 196 -3.51 13.01 11.35
CA SER A 196 -2.76 13.77 12.34
C SER A 196 -1.43 13.02 12.52
N PRO A 197 -0.28 13.67 12.33
CA PRO A 197 0.99 13.05 12.64
C PRO A 197 0.93 12.64 14.10
N ILE A 198 1.21 11.36 14.39
CA ILE A 198 1.37 10.88 15.75
C ILE A 198 2.50 11.71 16.34
N SER A 199 2.15 12.67 17.19
CA SER A 199 3.11 13.41 17.99
C SER A 199 3.71 12.44 19.00
N SER A 200 5.01 12.19 18.82
CA SER A 200 6.03 11.76 19.80
C SER A 200 5.53 11.21 21.14
#